data_AF-V5GT61-F1
#
_entry.id   AF-V5GT61-F1
#
_cell.length_a   1.000
_cell.length_b   1.000
_cell.length_c   1.000
_cell.angle_alpha   90.00
_cell.angle_beta   90.00
_cell.angle_gamma   90.00
#
_symmetry.space_group_name_H-M   'P 1'
#
loop_
_entity.id
_entity.type
_entity.pdbx_description
1 polymer ?
#
loop_
_entity_poly.entity_id
_entity_poly.type
_entity_poly.pdbx_seq_one_letter_code
_entity_poly.pdbx_strand_id
1 'polypeptide(L)'
;MALTREHVATRLLCTALLVLWTCFAVGLCRPQKRYGSRQFLRASQHLELVQQQGRCKFPQPRTLCVPDIYPNESKRYAPHCTILHRCAADTGCCSSTDEHCQP
;
A
#
# COMPACT_ATOMS: atom_id res chain seq x y z
N MET A 1 55.22 44.62 -8.42
CA MET A 1 54.59 43.29 -8.30
C MET A 1 53.17 43.39 -7.70
N ALA A 2 52.33 44.29 -8.23
CA ALA A 2 50.97 44.53 -7.73
C ALA A 2 49.88 44.09 -8.74
N LEU A 3 50.16 44.26 -10.04
CA LEU A 3 49.24 43.86 -11.13
C LEU A 3 48.91 42.35 -11.15
N THR A 4 49.85 41.48 -10.77
CA THR A 4 49.61 40.03 -10.73
C THR A 4 48.64 39.63 -9.61
N ARG A 5 48.57 40.41 -8.53
CA ARG A 5 47.74 40.14 -7.36
C ARG A 5 46.26 40.45 -7.63
N GLU A 6 46.00 41.51 -8.39
CA GLU A 6 44.64 41.89 -8.82
C GLU A 6 44.08 40.90 -9.84
N HIS A 7 44.87 40.49 -10.82
CA HIS A 7 44.45 39.46 -11.78
C HIS A 7 44.20 38.09 -11.13
N VAL A 8 44.96 37.72 -10.10
CA VAL A 8 44.74 36.48 -9.34
C VAL A 8 43.45 36.57 -8.51
N ALA A 9 43.19 37.71 -7.86
CA ALA A 9 41.96 37.94 -7.11
C ALA A 9 40.71 37.87 -8.02
N THR A 10 40.75 38.52 -9.19
CA THR A 10 39.64 38.50 -10.15
C THR A 10 39.39 37.10 -10.72
N ARG A 11 40.44 36.32 -10.98
CA ARG A 11 40.29 34.92 -11.44
C ARG A 11 39.66 34.03 -10.37
N LEU A 12 40.05 34.17 -9.11
CA LEU A 12 39.50 33.40 -7.98
C LEU A 12 38.02 33.76 -7.73
N LEU A 13 37.66 35.03 -7.85
CA LEU A 13 36.27 35.48 -7.72
C LEU A 13 35.40 34.93 -8.86
N CYS A 14 35.88 34.99 -10.11
CA CYS A 14 35.14 34.45 -11.26
C CYS A 14 34.95 32.93 -11.18
N THR A 15 35.96 32.17 -10.77
CA THR A 15 35.82 30.71 -10.62
C THR A 15 34.87 30.35 -9.48
N ALA A 16 34.93 31.06 -8.35
CA ALA A 16 33.99 30.85 -7.25
C ALA A 16 32.53 31.12 -7.67
N LEU A 17 32.28 32.18 -8.43
CA LEU A 17 30.95 32.50 -8.96
C LEU A 17 30.45 31.46 -9.96
N LEU A 18 31.32 30.97 -10.86
CA LEU A 18 30.96 29.92 -11.81
C LEU A 18 30.64 28.59 -11.11
N VAL A 19 31.40 28.21 -10.08
CA VAL A 19 31.15 26.99 -9.28
C VAL A 19 29.85 27.12 -8.49
N LEU A 20 29.56 28.28 -7.92
CA LEU A 20 28.28 28.54 -7.25
C LEU A 20 27.10 28.45 -8.23
N TRP A 21 27.25 28.99 -9.44
CA TRP A 21 26.21 28.92 -10.47
C TRP A 21 25.99 27.50 -10.98
N THR A 22 27.05 26.71 -11.20
CA THR A 22 26.93 25.30 -11.58
C THR A 22 26.37 24.45 -10.44
N CYS A 23 26.76 24.69 -9.18
CA CYS A 23 26.14 24.03 -8.03
C CYS A 23 24.65 24.38 -7.88
N PHE A 24 24.23 25.59 -8.24
CA PHE A 24 22.81 25.98 -8.23
C PHE A 24 22.04 25.35 -9.40
N ALA A 25 22.63 25.32 -10.60
CA ALA A 25 22.06 24.69 -11.79
C ALA A 25 21.98 23.15 -11.68
N VAL A 26 22.97 22.52 -11.05
CA VAL A 26 23.05 21.06 -10.82
C VAL A 26 22.34 20.66 -9.51
N GLY A 27 22.18 21.59 -8.56
CA GLY A 27 21.48 21.40 -7.27
C GLY A 27 19.95 21.24 -7.37
N LEU A 28 19.38 21.31 -8.58
CA LEU A 28 17.99 20.99 -8.87
C LEU A 28 17.77 19.58 -9.44
N CYS A 29 18.77 18.71 -9.43
CA CYS A 29 18.51 17.27 -9.39
C CYS A 29 17.97 16.86 -8.00
N ARG A 30 16.94 17.56 -7.51
CA ARG A 30 16.05 16.98 -6.52
C ARG A 30 15.28 15.89 -7.26
N PRO A 31 15.41 14.61 -6.89
CA PRO A 31 14.43 13.63 -7.35
C PRO A 31 13.08 14.17 -6.90
N GLN A 32 12.26 14.58 -7.86
CA GLN A 32 10.93 15.06 -7.59
C GLN A 32 10.21 13.91 -6.88
N LYS A 33 9.93 14.04 -5.58
CA LYS A 33 9.01 13.13 -4.90
C LYS A 33 7.69 13.28 -5.64
N ARG A 34 7.39 12.33 -6.55
CA ARG A 34 6.08 12.24 -7.20
C ARG A 34 5.07 12.03 -6.08
N TYR A 35 4.45 13.11 -5.63
CA TYR A 35 3.27 13.03 -4.80
C TYR A 35 2.21 12.42 -5.71
N GLY A 36 1.86 11.15 -5.47
CA GLY A 36 0.86 10.44 -6.26
C GLY A 36 -0.46 11.21 -6.24
N SER A 37 -1.30 11.00 -7.25
CA SER A 37 -2.61 11.65 -7.31
C SER A 37 -3.45 11.35 -6.06
N ARG A 38 -4.52 12.11 -5.82
CA ARG A 38 -5.46 11.82 -4.71
C ARG A 38 -5.99 10.38 -4.77
N GLN A 39 -6.19 9.84 -5.98
CA GLN A 39 -6.59 8.44 -6.16
C GLN A 39 -5.49 7.48 -5.69
N PHE A 40 -4.23 7.75 -6.02
CA PHE A 40 -3.10 6.94 -5.56
C PHE A 40 -3.02 6.92 -4.03
N LEU A 41 -3.10 8.08 -3.38
CA LEU A 41 -3.06 8.16 -1.91
C LEU A 41 -4.21 7.36 -1.26
N ARG A 42 -5.44 7.47 -1.79
CA ARG A 42 -6.58 6.68 -1.31
C ARG A 42 -6.38 5.19 -1.52
N ALA A 43 -5.84 4.78 -2.67
CA ALA A 43 -5.55 3.38 -2.95
C ALA A 43 -4.48 2.82 -2.02
N SER A 44 -3.41 3.59 -1.74
CA SER A 44 -2.38 3.20 -0.77
C SER A 44 -2.93 3.07 0.64
N GLN A 45 -3.73 4.03 1.10
CA GLN A 45 -4.40 3.95 2.40
C GLN A 45 -5.34 2.73 2.49
N HIS A 46 -6.09 2.46 1.42
CA HIS A 46 -6.97 1.30 1.37
C HIS A 46 -6.19 -0.02 1.41
N LEU A 47 -5.05 -0.10 0.70
CA LEU A 47 -4.17 -1.27 0.74
C LEU A 47 -3.69 -1.56 2.16
N GLU A 48 -3.22 -0.55 2.90
CA GLU A 48 -2.82 -0.71 4.30
C GLU A 48 -3.97 -1.24 5.17
N LEU A 49 -5.17 -0.72 4.95
CA LEU A 49 -6.39 -1.14 5.65
C LEU A 49 -6.70 -2.62 5.38
N VAL A 50 -6.66 -3.05 4.11
CA VAL A 50 -6.90 -4.44 3.70
C VAL A 50 -5.80 -5.37 4.25
N GLN A 51 -4.54 -4.95 4.25
CA GLN A 51 -3.44 -5.74 4.81
C GLN A 51 -3.57 -5.96 6.32
N GLN A 52 -4.08 -4.95 7.05
CA GLN A 52 -4.23 -5.03 8.50
C GLN A 52 -5.49 -5.78 8.92
N GLN A 53 -6.61 -5.55 8.23
CA GLN A 53 -7.94 -5.98 8.68
C GLN A 53 -8.58 -7.03 7.75
N GLY A 54 -8.23 -7.03 6.48
CA GLY A 54 -8.86 -7.86 5.45
C GLY A 54 -8.25 -9.25 5.28
N ARG A 55 -7.29 -9.67 6.13
CA ARG A 55 -6.64 -10.99 5.99
C ARG A 55 -7.61 -12.12 6.33
N CYS A 56 -7.54 -13.22 5.58
CA CYS A 56 -8.14 -14.50 5.95
C CYS A 56 -7.55 -14.95 7.30
N LYS A 57 -8.30 -14.76 8.40
CA LYS A 57 -7.84 -15.03 9.77
C LYS A 57 -8.95 -15.47 10.71
N PHE A 58 -10.07 -14.73 10.73
CA PHE A 58 -11.18 -14.99 11.64
C PHE A 58 -12.40 -15.49 10.86
N PRO A 59 -12.96 -16.66 11.22
CA PRO A 59 -14.17 -17.16 10.60
C PRO A 59 -15.34 -16.18 10.78
N GLN A 60 -16.15 -15.99 9.73
CA GLN A 60 -17.28 -15.06 9.74
C GLN A 60 -18.59 -15.79 10.04
N PRO A 61 -19.56 -15.15 10.73
CA PRO A 61 -20.86 -15.75 11.01
C PRO A 61 -21.63 -15.97 9.71
N ARG A 62 -22.07 -17.20 9.45
CA ARG A 62 -22.94 -17.55 8.32
C ARG A 62 -24.16 -18.30 8.81
N THR A 63 -25.31 -17.88 8.31
CA THR A 63 -26.57 -18.61 8.49
C THR A 63 -26.59 -19.77 7.51
N LEU A 64 -26.73 -20.97 8.03
CA LEU A 64 -26.73 -22.20 7.27
C LEU A 64 -28.06 -22.93 7.47
N CYS A 65 -28.69 -23.32 6.37
CA CYS A 65 -29.86 -24.18 6.38
C CYS A 65 -29.39 -25.60 6.74
N VAL A 66 -29.88 -26.12 7.88
CA VAL A 66 -29.43 -27.43 8.37
C VAL A 66 -29.85 -28.57 7.41
N PRO A 67 -31.07 -28.59 6.85
CA PRO A 67 -31.46 -29.58 5.83
C PRO A 67 -30.58 -29.62 4.58
N ASP A 68 -30.00 -28.49 4.16
CA ASP A 68 -29.16 -28.45 2.94
C ASP A 68 -27.79 -29.14 3.17
N ILE A 69 -27.30 -29.10 4.41
CA ILE A 69 -26.00 -29.68 4.81
C ILE A 69 -26.18 -31.12 5.30
N TYR A 70 -27.26 -31.38 6.02
CA TYR A 70 -27.60 -32.67 6.58
C TYR A 70 -29.02 -33.07 6.16
N PRO A 71 -29.21 -33.46 4.88
CA PRO A 71 -30.51 -33.86 4.38
C PRO A 71 -30.99 -35.09 5.14
N ASN A 72 -32.17 -34.99 5.76
CA ASN A 72 -32.78 -36.07 6.51
C ASN A 72 -34.31 -35.93 6.47
N GLU A 73 -34.99 -36.90 5.85
CA GLU A 73 -36.45 -36.88 5.69
C GLU A 73 -37.20 -37.20 7.00
N SER A 74 -36.52 -37.84 7.96
CA SER A 74 -37.09 -38.28 9.24
C SER A 74 -36.92 -37.26 10.37
N LYS A 75 -36.17 -36.17 10.15
CA LYS A 75 -35.88 -35.14 11.17
C LYS A 75 -36.30 -33.77 10.67
N ARG A 76 -36.94 -33.00 11.56
CA ARG A 76 -37.25 -31.58 11.32
C ARG A 76 -36.47 -30.73 12.32
N TYR A 77 -35.78 -29.71 11.81
CA TYR A 77 -35.01 -28.76 12.62
C TYR A 77 -35.86 -27.51 12.88
N ALA A 78 -35.91 -27.06 14.13
CA ALA A 78 -36.60 -25.84 14.54
C ALA A 78 -35.70 -25.02 15.50
N PRO A 79 -35.18 -23.84 15.08
CA PRO A 79 -35.24 -23.30 13.71
C PRO A 79 -34.57 -24.21 12.68
N HIS A 80 -34.94 -24.08 11.40
CA HIS A 80 -34.35 -24.87 10.30
C HIS A 80 -32.93 -24.42 9.92
N CYS A 81 -32.45 -23.34 10.52
CA CYS A 81 -31.14 -22.74 10.29
C CYS A 81 -30.32 -22.64 11.58
N THR A 82 -29.01 -22.58 11.44
CA THR A 82 -28.07 -22.27 12.51
C THR A 82 -27.05 -21.23 12.06
N ILE A 83 -26.42 -20.53 13.00
CA ILE A 83 -25.33 -19.59 12.70
C ILE A 83 -24.02 -20.28 13.09
N LEU A 84 -23.14 -20.52 12.11
CA LEU A 84 -21.79 -21.04 12.35
C LEU A 84 -20.75 -20.05 11.85
N HIS A 85 -19.66 -19.92 12.59
CA HIS A 85 -18.51 -19.13 12.17
C HIS A 85 -17.63 -20.00 11.27
N ARG A 86 -17.52 -19.65 9.98
CA ARG A 86 -16.71 -20.44 9.02
C ARG A 86 -15.86 -19.54 8.13
N CYS A 87 -14.79 -20.09 7.58
CA CYS A 87 -14.06 -19.48 6.48
C CYS A 87 -14.69 -19.89 5.14
N ALA A 88 -14.71 -18.97 4.17
CA ALA A 88 -15.02 -19.25 2.76
C ALA A 88 -14.32 -18.20 1.89
N ALA A 89 -14.46 -18.27 0.57
CA ALA A 89 -13.72 -17.42 -0.37
C ALA A 89 -13.86 -15.91 -0.11
N ASP A 90 -14.96 -15.48 0.51
CA ASP A 90 -15.27 -14.09 0.87
C ASP A 90 -14.85 -13.69 2.30
N THR A 91 -14.26 -14.61 3.09
CA THR A 91 -13.86 -14.33 4.48
C THR A 91 -12.70 -13.35 4.58
N GLY A 92 -11.77 -13.35 3.62
CA GLY A 92 -10.64 -12.44 3.61
C GLY A 92 -9.63 -12.74 2.50
N CYS A 93 -8.64 -11.87 2.40
CA CYS A 93 -7.57 -11.89 1.41
C CYS A 93 -6.46 -12.89 1.79
N CYS A 94 -5.98 -13.63 0.79
CA CYS A 94 -4.87 -14.59 0.86
C CYS A 94 -3.56 -13.98 0.34
N SER A 95 -2.47 -14.75 0.34
CA SER A 95 -1.15 -14.26 -0.06
C SER A 95 -0.99 -14.15 -1.58
N SER A 96 -1.71 -14.98 -2.33
CA SER A 96 -1.73 -15.00 -3.79
C SER A 96 -3.15 -14.97 -4.34
N THR A 97 -3.29 -14.68 -5.64
CA THR A 97 -4.59 -14.61 -6.35
C THR A 97 -5.17 -15.98 -6.64
N ASP A 98 -4.36 -17.04 -6.61
CA ASP A 98 -4.80 -18.42 -6.86
C ASP A 98 -5.31 -19.09 -5.56
N GLU A 99 -5.06 -18.45 -4.42
CA GLU A 99 -5.52 -18.89 -3.11
C GLU A 99 -6.85 -18.25 -2.74
N HIS A 100 -7.71 -19.05 -2.11
CA HIS A 100 -8.97 -18.58 -1.54
C HIS A 100 -9.06 -19.06 -0.10
N CYS A 101 -9.69 -18.24 0.74
CA CYS A 101 -9.90 -18.61 2.14
C CYS A 101 -10.87 -19.81 2.21
N GLN A 102 -10.53 -20.83 2.98
CA GLN A 102 -11.27 -22.10 3.10
C GLN A 102 -11.48 -22.46 4.58
N PRO A 103 -12.48 -23.31 4.90
CA PRO A 103 -12.78 -23.77 6.27
C PRO A 103 -11.60 -24.36 7.04
#